data_AF-A0A026VX56-F1
#
_entry.id   AF-A0A026VX56-F1
#
_cell.length_a   1.000
_cell.length_b   1.000
_cell.length_c   1.000
_cell.angle_alpha   90.00
_cell.angle_beta   90.00
_cell.angle_gamma   90.00
#
_symmetry.space_group_name_H-M   'P 1'
#
loop_
_entity.id
_entity.type
_entity.pdbx_description
1 polymer ?
#
loop_
_entity_poly.entity_id
_entity_poly.type
_entity_poly.pdbx_seq_one_letter_code
_entity_poly.pdbx_strand_id
1 'polypeptide(L)'
;DITQLAFEWRILPSLFNDEQKKQLASLEIDEMWKNIVEYKNCDDEKQFKHLESFVQIVLSFPHSNAEAERIFSIVTDVKCKKRNRLSNDNMSAICIARSSFQTKGINCINFKVDSRHFELHESQNLYGEQSTSHSS
;
A
#
# COMPACT_ATOMS: atom_id res chain seq x y z
N ASP A 1 -13.46 -21.03 -4.71
CA ASP A 1 -14.40 -21.59 -5.71
C ASP A 1 -15.41 -20.50 -6.08
N ILE A 2 -15.62 -20.24 -7.37
CA ILE A 2 -16.53 -19.18 -7.85
C ILE A 2 -17.98 -19.47 -7.47
N THR A 3 -18.36 -20.75 -7.43
CA THR A 3 -19.75 -21.15 -7.12
C THR A 3 -20.10 -20.90 -5.65
N GLN A 4 -19.16 -21.20 -4.74
CA GLN A 4 -19.29 -20.93 -3.31
C GLN A 4 -19.29 -19.41 -3.02
N LEU A 5 -18.43 -18.64 -3.70
CA LEU A 5 -18.45 -17.17 -3.61
C LEU A 5 -19.80 -16.58 -4.05
N ALA A 6 -20.36 -17.07 -5.17
CA ALA A 6 -21.65 -16.60 -5.66
C ALA A 6 -22.79 -16.91 -4.69
N PHE A 7 -22.72 -18.06 -4.00
CA PHE A 7 -23.66 -18.42 -2.94
C PHE A 7 -23.53 -17.49 -1.74
N GLU A 8 -22.30 -17.32 -1.21
CA GLU A 8 -21.98 -16.41 -0.09
C GLU A 8 -22.48 -14.97 -0.37
N TRP A 9 -22.25 -14.46 -1.58
CA TRP A 9 -22.71 -13.13 -1.99
C TRP A 9 -24.24 -13.01 -1.98
N ARG A 10 -24.95 -14.07 -2.39
CA ARG A 10 -26.42 -14.04 -2.52
C ARG A 10 -27.12 -14.13 -1.17
N ILE A 11 -26.54 -14.82 -0.20
CA ILE A 11 -27.10 -14.96 1.16
C ILE A 11 -26.81 -13.75 2.04
N LEU A 12 -25.73 -13.01 1.77
CA LEU A 12 -25.30 -11.86 2.58
C LEU A 12 -26.43 -10.88 2.93
N PRO A 13 -27.26 -10.37 2.00
CA PRO A 13 -28.32 -9.42 2.35
C PRO A 13 -29.44 -9.99 3.22
N SER A 14 -29.57 -11.33 3.27
CA SER A 14 -30.59 -12.02 4.07
C SER A 14 -30.15 -12.28 5.51
N LEU A 15 -28.85 -12.18 5.80
CA LEU A 15 -28.29 -12.42 7.13
C LEU A 15 -28.30 -11.19 8.02
N PHE A 16 -28.46 -9.99 7.44
CA PHE A 16 -28.51 -8.73 8.17
C PHE A 16 -29.92 -8.14 8.19
N ASN A 17 -30.37 -7.74 9.37
CA ASN A 17 -31.62 -7.03 9.56
C ASN A 17 -31.51 -5.59 9.05
N ASP A 18 -32.66 -4.93 8.82
CA ASP A 18 -32.68 -3.55 8.29
C ASP A 18 -31.93 -2.55 9.18
N GLU A 19 -31.96 -2.75 10.50
CA GLU A 19 -31.20 -1.91 11.44
C GLU A 19 -29.69 -2.12 11.31
N GLN A 20 -29.24 -3.38 11.16
CA GLN A 20 -27.83 -3.70 10.95
C GLN A 20 -27.34 -3.17 9.60
N LYS A 21 -28.19 -3.20 8.56
CA LYS A 21 -27.87 -2.61 7.25
C LYS A 21 -27.67 -1.10 7.36
N LYS A 22 -28.51 -0.40 8.13
CA LYS A 22 -28.33 1.05 8.38
C LYS A 22 -27.05 1.35 9.14
N GLN A 23 -26.72 0.54 10.15
CA GLN A 23 -25.46 0.66 10.89
C GLN A 23 -24.25 0.42 9.98
N LEU A 24 -24.26 -0.66 9.20
CA LEU A 24 -23.21 -0.98 8.23
C LEU A 24 -23.05 0.11 7.17
N ALA A 25 -24.14 0.68 6.68
CA ALA A 25 -24.12 1.78 5.71
C ALA A 25 -23.60 3.11 6.28
N SER A 26 -23.50 3.24 7.61
CA SER A 26 -22.95 4.42 8.27
C SER A 26 -21.45 4.34 8.53
N LEU A 27 -20.84 3.17 8.33
CA LEU A 27 -19.41 2.93 8.51
C LEU A 27 -18.62 3.20 7.23
N GLU A 28 -17.31 3.43 7.38
CA GLU A 28 -16.39 3.45 6.26
C GLU A 28 -16.33 2.08 5.57
N ILE A 29 -16.01 2.07 4.27
CA ILE A 29 -16.12 0.86 3.44
C ILE A 29 -15.28 -0.32 3.98
N ASP A 30 -14.09 -0.03 4.51
CA ASP A 30 -13.19 -1.03 5.11
C ASP A 30 -13.75 -1.57 6.43
N GLU A 31 -14.27 -0.69 7.30
CA GLU A 31 -14.90 -1.08 8.56
C GLU A 31 -16.20 -1.88 8.34
N MET A 32 -17.01 -1.48 7.35
CA MET A 32 -18.23 -2.19 6.95
C MET A 32 -17.88 -3.62 6.52
N TRP A 33 -16.95 -3.78 5.59
CA TRP A 33 -16.56 -5.09 5.09
C TRP A 33 -15.90 -5.95 6.15
N LYS A 34 -15.09 -5.36 7.04
CA LYS A 34 -14.50 -6.06 8.18
C LYS A 34 -15.57 -6.70 9.07
N ASN A 35 -16.62 -5.95 9.42
CA ASN A 35 -17.73 -6.47 10.23
C ASN A 35 -18.50 -7.60 9.52
N ILE A 36 -18.67 -7.49 8.20
CA ILE A 36 -19.37 -8.52 7.40
C ILE A 36 -18.57 -9.83 7.36
N VAL A 37 -17.25 -9.76 7.11
CA VAL A 37 -16.41 -10.96 6.95
C VAL A 37 -16.02 -11.61 8.29
N GLU A 38 -16.05 -10.84 9.39
CA GLU A 38 -15.90 -11.35 10.75
C GLU A 38 -17.17 -12.02 11.28
N TYR A 39 -18.29 -11.98 10.53
CA TYR A 39 -19.52 -12.66 10.90
C TYR A 39 -19.32 -14.17 11.01
N LYS A 40 -19.57 -14.69 12.22
CA LYS A 40 -19.48 -16.11 12.54
C LYS A 40 -20.87 -16.74 12.63
N ASN A 41 -20.97 -17.96 12.14
CA ASN A 41 -22.17 -18.77 12.29
C ASN A 41 -22.29 -19.36 13.72
N CYS A 42 -23.35 -20.11 13.97
CA CYS A 42 -23.60 -20.78 15.26
C CYS A 42 -22.48 -21.77 15.68
N ASP A 43 -21.65 -22.20 14.74
CA ASP A 43 -20.53 -23.14 14.95
C ASP A 43 -19.19 -22.40 15.19
N ASP A 44 -19.21 -21.08 15.41
CA ASP A 44 -18.04 -20.20 15.56
C ASP A 44 -17.12 -20.17 14.31
N GLU A 45 -17.60 -20.66 13.17
CA GLU A 45 -16.89 -20.59 11.90
C GLU A 45 -17.25 -19.34 11.11
N LYS A 46 -16.25 -18.75 10.43
CA LYS A 46 -16.48 -17.66 9.47
C LYS A 46 -17.42 -18.14 8.36
N GLN A 47 -18.55 -17.47 8.20
CA GLN A 47 -19.56 -17.82 7.20
C GLN A 47 -19.14 -17.42 5.77
N PHE A 48 -18.16 -16.53 5.66
CA PHE A 48 -17.81 -15.82 4.42
C PHE A 48 -16.32 -15.97 4.07
N LYS A 49 -15.78 -17.21 4.09
CA LYS A 49 -14.35 -17.46 3.88
C LYS A 49 -13.88 -17.04 2.47
N HIS A 50 -14.70 -17.27 1.44
CA HIS A 50 -14.35 -16.91 0.07
C HIS A 50 -14.54 -15.43 -0.19
N LEU A 51 -15.62 -14.88 0.37
CA LEU A 51 -15.91 -13.47 0.28
C LEU A 51 -14.86 -12.61 1.01
N GLU A 52 -14.34 -13.07 2.15
CA GLU A 52 -13.23 -12.44 2.86
C GLU A 52 -12.00 -12.30 1.94
N SER A 53 -11.61 -13.39 1.30
CA SER A 53 -10.46 -13.39 0.38
C SER A 53 -10.70 -12.46 -0.82
N PHE A 54 -11.91 -12.47 -1.39
CA PHE A 54 -12.28 -11.61 -2.51
C PHE A 54 -12.25 -10.13 -2.12
N VAL A 55 -12.86 -9.78 -0.99
CA VAL A 55 -12.93 -8.42 -0.49
C VAL A 55 -11.56 -7.90 -0.09
N GLN A 56 -10.71 -8.73 0.53
CA GLN A 56 -9.31 -8.37 0.78
C GLN A 56 -8.56 -8.07 -0.52
N ILE A 57 -8.75 -8.85 -1.58
CA ILE A 57 -8.14 -8.58 -2.89
C ILE A 57 -8.66 -7.25 -3.45
N VAL A 58 -9.97 -7.02 -3.42
CA VAL A 58 -10.60 -5.80 -3.95
C VAL A 58 -10.18 -4.55 -3.16
N LEU A 59 -10.09 -4.63 -1.83
CA LEU A 59 -9.67 -3.52 -0.96
C LEU A 59 -8.15 -3.34 -0.95
N SER A 60 -7.38 -4.41 -1.18
CA SER A 60 -5.92 -4.34 -1.38
C SER A 60 -5.55 -3.79 -2.74
N PHE A 61 -6.49 -3.87 -3.70
CA PHE A 61 -6.38 -3.08 -4.90
C PHE A 61 -6.39 -1.63 -4.43
N PRO A 62 -5.27 -0.89 -4.57
CA PRO A 62 -5.31 0.52 -4.28
C PRO A 62 -6.46 1.08 -5.09
N HIS A 63 -7.06 2.16 -4.62
CA HIS A 63 -7.81 3.05 -5.48
C HIS A 63 -6.84 3.53 -6.57
N SER A 64 -6.64 2.68 -7.59
CA SER A 64 -5.34 2.46 -8.28
C SER A 64 -4.91 3.66 -9.10
N ASN A 65 -5.79 4.65 -9.21
CA ASN A 65 -5.50 5.91 -9.83
C ASN A 65 -4.87 6.89 -8.83
N ALA A 66 -5.32 7.01 -7.58
CA ALA A 66 -4.86 8.08 -6.68
C ALA A 66 -3.43 7.87 -6.12
N GLU A 67 -3.11 6.66 -5.65
CA GLU A 67 -1.74 6.36 -5.18
C GLU A 67 -0.76 6.24 -6.35
N ALA A 68 -1.18 5.66 -7.48
CA ALA A 68 -0.35 5.66 -8.68
C ALA A 68 -0.15 7.08 -9.21
N GLU A 69 -1.18 7.94 -9.25
CA GLU A 69 -1.07 9.36 -9.60
C GLU A 69 -0.18 10.12 -8.62
N ARG A 70 -0.21 9.80 -7.31
CA ARG A 70 0.72 10.38 -6.33
C ARG A 70 2.15 9.95 -6.64
N ILE A 71 2.40 8.67 -6.90
CA ILE A 71 3.72 8.16 -7.29
C ILE A 71 4.15 8.77 -8.63
N PHE A 72 3.28 8.83 -9.63
CA PHE A 72 3.54 9.46 -10.94
C PHE A 72 3.77 10.96 -10.81
N SER A 73 3.10 11.64 -9.88
CA SER A 73 3.32 13.05 -9.55
C SER A 73 4.69 13.25 -8.90
N ILE A 74 5.07 12.40 -7.94
CA ILE A 74 6.41 12.40 -7.34
C ILE A 74 7.48 12.14 -8.42
N VAL A 75 7.26 11.13 -9.27
CA VAL A 75 8.11 10.80 -10.40
C VAL A 75 8.21 11.97 -11.39
N THR A 76 7.10 12.61 -11.70
CA THR A 76 7.03 13.77 -12.61
C THR A 76 7.72 14.98 -12.00
N ASP A 77 7.57 15.23 -10.70
CA ASP A 77 8.26 16.27 -9.93
C ASP A 77 9.78 16.04 -9.91
N VAL A 78 10.22 14.80 -9.64
CA VAL A 78 11.64 14.39 -9.76
C VAL A 78 12.16 14.58 -11.19
N LYS A 79 11.31 14.34 -12.20
CA LYS A 79 11.63 14.48 -13.63
C LYS A 79 11.51 15.92 -14.14
N CYS A 80 10.86 16.84 -13.43
CA CYS A 80 10.45 18.13 -14.00
C CYS A 80 11.60 19.14 -14.12
N LYS A 81 12.12 19.18 -15.35
CA LYS A 81 12.68 20.31 -16.14
C LYS A 81 13.90 21.09 -15.64
N LYS A 82 14.29 21.05 -14.35
CA LYS A 82 15.49 21.77 -13.87
C LYS A 82 16.66 20.88 -13.44
N ARG A 83 16.46 19.57 -13.25
CA ARG A 83 17.53 18.64 -12.87
C ARG A 83 17.65 17.49 -13.88
N ASN A 84 18.76 17.55 -14.60
CA ASN A 84 19.54 16.54 -15.34
C ASN A 84 19.03 15.09 -15.40
N ARG A 85 19.31 14.44 -16.55
CA ARG A 85 19.35 12.98 -16.78
C ARG A 85 19.83 12.18 -15.56
N LEU A 86 18.93 11.87 -14.62
CA LEU A 86 19.20 10.88 -13.58
C LEU A 86 19.01 9.50 -14.21
N SER A 87 19.88 8.55 -13.87
CA SER A 87 19.67 7.14 -14.22
C SER A 87 18.39 6.62 -13.58
N ASN A 88 17.81 5.57 -14.16
CA ASN A 88 16.61 4.93 -13.61
C ASN A 88 16.83 4.44 -12.16
N ASP A 89 18.03 3.98 -11.85
CA ASP A 89 18.39 3.51 -10.49
C ASP A 89 18.34 4.65 -9.47
N ASN A 90 18.90 5.82 -9.83
CA ASN A 90 18.86 7.00 -8.97
C ASN A 90 17.43 7.51 -8.79
N MET A 91 16.63 7.44 -9.85
CA MET A 91 15.22 7.82 -9.82
C MET A 91 14.40 6.89 -8.91
N SER A 92 14.61 5.58 -9.01
CA SER A 92 13.99 4.58 -8.14
C SER A 92 14.37 4.80 -6.67
N ALA A 93 15.66 4.98 -6.38
CA ALA A 93 16.16 5.24 -5.04
C ALA A 93 15.53 6.51 -4.41
N ILE A 94 15.44 7.59 -5.18
CA ILE A 94 14.80 8.84 -4.73
C ILE A 94 13.31 8.63 -4.46
N CYS A 95 12.59 7.89 -5.31
CA CYS A 95 11.17 7.62 -5.12
C CYS A 95 10.93 6.78 -3.84
N ILE A 96 11.73 5.73 -3.63
CA ILE A 96 11.67 4.90 -2.43
C ILE A 96 11.94 5.73 -1.17
N ALA A 97 12.99 6.56 -1.19
CA ALA A 97 13.33 7.43 -0.07
C ALA A 97 12.22 8.45 0.24
N ARG A 98 11.68 9.14 -0.79
CA ARG A 98 10.58 10.10 -0.62
C ARG A 98 9.31 9.43 -0.10
N SER A 99 8.93 8.27 -0.64
CA SER A 99 7.75 7.51 -0.20
C SER A 99 7.88 7.06 1.26
N SER A 100 9.04 6.49 1.63
CA SER A 100 9.33 6.07 3.01
C SER A 100 9.22 7.23 4.02
N PHE A 101 9.71 8.42 3.65
CA PHE A 101 9.62 9.59 4.51
C PHE A 101 8.19 10.12 4.60
N GLN A 102 7.44 10.14 3.50
CA GLN A 102 6.02 10.53 3.51
C GLN A 102 5.18 9.63 4.40
N THR A 103 5.32 8.31 4.30
CA THR A 103 4.60 7.35 5.16
C THR A 103 4.90 7.54 6.64
N LYS A 104 6.14 7.95 6.97
CA LYS A 104 6.56 8.21 8.36
C LYS A 104 6.27 9.65 8.83
N GLY A 105 5.68 10.50 7.98
CA GLY A 105 5.47 11.91 8.28
C GLY A 105 6.78 12.70 8.47
N ILE A 106 7.89 12.21 7.92
CA ILE A 106 9.21 12.81 8.05
C ILE A 106 9.39 13.89 6.98
N ASN A 107 9.76 15.08 7.40
CA ASN A 107 10.05 16.26 6.58
C ASN A 107 11.43 16.83 6.95
N CYS A 108 11.83 17.90 6.26
CA CYS A 108 13.13 18.55 6.47
C CYS A 108 13.34 19.17 7.86
N ILE A 109 12.28 19.28 8.67
CA ILE A 109 12.30 19.92 10.00
C ILE A 109 12.43 18.86 11.09
N ASN A 110 11.81 17.69 10.92
CA ASN A 110 11.78 16.63 11.92
C ASN A 110 12.75 15.48 11.65
N PHE A 111 13.43 15.48 10.50
CA PHE A 111 14.42 14.46 10.16
C PHE A 111 15.59 14.51 11.15
N LYS A 112 15.76 13.43 11.93
CA LYS A 112 16.89 13.26 12.84
C LYS A 112 17.95 12.38 12.19
N VAL A 113 19.13 12.95 12.04
CA VAL A 113 20.31 12.24 11.54
C VAL A 113 20.79 11.28 12.62
N ASP A 114 20.77 9.99 12.32
CA ASP A 114 21.34 8.92 13.14
C ASP A 114 22.80 8.62 12.74
N SER A 115 23.61 8.07 13.65
CA SER A 115 25.03 7.73 13.43
C SER A 115 25.28 6.91 12.17
N ARG A 116 24.35 6.00 11.84
CA ARG A 116 24.37 5.20 10.60
C ARG A 116 24.35 6.03 9.31
N HIS A 117 23.72 7.20 9.31
CA HIS A 117 23.75 8.09 8.14
C HIS A 117 25.15 8.64 7.93
N PHE A 118 25.89 8.94 8.99
CA PHE A 118 27.27 9.44 8.88
C PHE A 118 28.22 8.37 8.34
N GLU A 119 28.08 7.12 8.77
CA GLU A 119 28.87 5.97 8.26
C GLU A 119 28.67 5.78 6.75
N LEU A 120 27.45 6.01 6.25
CA LEU A 120 27.15 5.92 4.81
C LEU A 120 27.60 7.15 4.01
N HIS A 121 27.88 8.28 4.67
CA HIS A 121 28.39 9.52 4.06
C HIS A 121 29.93 9.61 4.08
N GLU A 122 30.63 8.49 4.23
CA GLU A 122 32.08 8.42 4.09
C GLU A 122 32.53 8.48 2.62
N SER A 123 33.72 9.04 2.39
CA SER A 123 34.27 9.21 1.04
C SER A 123 34.45 7.89 0.28
N GLN A 124 34.72 6.80 1.00
CA GLN A 124 34.80 5.45 0.43
C GLN A 124 33.45 4.97 -0.13
N ASN A 125 32.35 5.30 0.53
CA ASN A 125 31.00 4.94 0.09
C ASN A 125 30.47 5.89 -1.00
N LEU A 126 30.86 7.17 -0.96
CA LEU A 126 30.40 8.19 -1.91
C LEU A 126 31.19 8.21 -3.23
N TYR A 127 32.48 7.89 -3.18
CA TYR A 127 33.39 7.98 -4.32
C TYR A 127 34.17 6.69 -4.59
N GLY A 128 33.93 5.62 -3.82
CA GLY A 128 34.53 4.33 -4.09
C GLY A 128 34.15 3.84 -5.48
N GLU A 129 35.15 3.48 -6.30
CA GLU A 129 34.91 2.89 -7.60
C GLU A 129 34.13 1.59 -7.40
N GLN A 130 32.88 1.55 -7.88
CA GLN A 130 32.18 0.29 -8.05
C GLN A 130 32.94 -0.47 -9.13
N SER A 131 33.79 -1.41 -8.71
CA SER A 131 34.43 -2.36 -9.62
C SER A 131 33.33 -3.17 -10.30
N THR A 132 32.93 -2.73 -11.49
CA THR A 132 32.08 -3.47 -12.40
C THR A 132 32.87 -4.67 -12.90
N SER A 133 32.88 -5.75 -12.11
CA SER A 133 33.21 -7.08 -12.61
C SER A 133 32.08 -7.53 -13.55
N HIS A 134 32.07 -6.98 -14.76
CA HIS A 134 31.49 -7.68 -15.90
C HIS A 134 32.46 -8.78 -16.31
N SER A 135 32.31 -9.93 -15.65
CA SER A 135 32.87 -11.18 -16.11
C SER A 135 31.95 -11.75 -17.20
N SER A 136 32.52 -11.75 -18.42
CA SER A 136 32.18 -12.56 -19.60
C SER A 136 30.90 -12.26 -20.38
#